data_AF-A0A2V9CVI0-F1
#
_entry.id   AF-A0A2V9CVI0-F1
#
_cell.length_a   1.000
_cell.length_b   1.000
_cell.length_c   1.000
_cell.angle_alpha   90.00
_cell.angle_beta   90.00
_cell.angle_gamma   90.00
#
_symmetry.space_group_name_H-M   'P 1'
#
loop_
_entity.id
_entity.type
_entity.pdbx_description
1 polymer ?
#
loop_
_entity_poly.entity_id
_entity_poly.type
_entity_poly.pdbx_seq_one_letter_code
_entity_poly.pdbx_strand_id
1 'polypeptide(L)'
;QFEGYRQVRDVAPNSKVETFAALRLEVDCWRWDGVPFLLRTGKCMAVTATEVLVKLKQPPLRRFPNQNNYFRLRLGPDLSINLGAQIKRPGAEMVSMPVELSAVQLDLSAELMPYERLLTDAMRGDTLLFVRQDAVEAAWAIVDPILGSDTTPLYFYPRGTWGPPEADRLAADIGGWHNPKPSAQGGTSHFMWRYDEHEDTLKAGG
;
A
#
# COMPACT_ATOMS: atom_id res chain seq x y z
N GLN A 1 1.20 1.50 -20.21
CA GLN A 1 0.01 2.19 -20.72
C GLN A 1 -1.18 1.22 -20.69
N PHE A 2 -2.28 1.56 -20.02
CA PHE A 2 -3.45 0.67 -20.00
C PHE A 2 -4.04 0.47 -21.40
N GLU A 3 -4.57 -0.72 -21.64
CA GLU A 3 -5.30 -1.06 -22.87
C GLU A 3 -6.56 -0.20 -23.01
N GLY A 4 -6.70 0.50 -24.14
CA GLY A 4 -7.80 1.45 -24.36
C GLY A 4 -7.39 2.93 -24.27
N TYR A 5 -6.17 3.25 -23.80
CA TYR A 5 -5.76 4.65 -23.60
C TYR A 5 -5.74 5.46 -24.90
N ARG A 6 -5.26 4.87 -26.00
CA ARG A 6 -5.18 5.52 -27.33
C ARG A 6 -6.54 5.76 -27.98
N GLN A 7 -7.60 5.18 -27.42
CA GLN A 7 -8.99 5.37 -27.87
C GLN A 7 -9.72 6.43 -27.03
N VAL A 8 -9.09 6.96 -25.96
CA VAL A 8 -9.65 8.04 -25.17
C VAL A 8 -9.71 9.31 -26.02
N ARG A 9 -10.81 10.05 -25.92
CA ARG A 9 -10.97 11.34 -26.62
C ARG A 9 -9.79 12.26 -26.31
N ASP A 10 -9.31 12.96 -27.33
CA ASP A 10 -8.19 13.92 -27.23
C ASP A 10 -6.80 13.28 -26.95
N VAL A 11 -6.68 11.94 -27.00
CA VAL A 11 -5.40 11.22 -26.95
C VAL A 11 -4.91 10.89 -28.37
N ALA A 12 -3.63 11.14 -28.64
CA ALA A 12 -3.01 10.81 -29.91
C ALA A 12 -3.05 9.28 -30.19
N PRO A 13 -3.42 8.83 -31.41
CA PRO A 13 -3.54 7.39 -31.73
C PRO A 13 -2.24 6.59 -31.56
N ASN A 14 -1.09 7.23 -31.68
CA ASN A 14 0.24 6.65 -31.48
C ASN A 14 0.90 7.09 -30.16
N SER A 15 0.12 7.59 -29.20
CA SER A 15 0.63 8.12 -27.93
C SER A 15 1.51 7.09 -27.22
N LYS A 16 2.69 7.57 -26.80
CA LYS A 16 3.64 6.82 -25.96
C LYS A 16 3.58 7.23 -24.48
N VAL A 17 2.63 8.11 -24.11
CA VAL A 17 2.50 8.59 -22.73
C VAL A 17 2.16 7.43 -21.80
N GLU A 18 2.95 7.29 -20.75
CA GLU A 18 2.75 6.31 -19.70
C GLU A 18 1.51 6.62 -18.87
N THR A 19 0.80 5.56 -18.47
CA THR A 19 -0.33 5.66 -17.52
C THR A 19 -0.08 4.83 -16.27
N PHE A 20 1.12 4.27 -16.15
CA PHE A 20 1.63 3.51 -15.04
C PHE A 20 3.14 3.70 -14.99
N ALA A 21 3.68 3.83 -13.79
CA ALA A 21 5.12 3.83 -13.52
C ALA A 21 5.39 3.01 -12.26
N ALA A 22 6.49 2.25 -12.27
CA ALA A 22 7.02 1.58 -11.10
C ALA A 22 8.52 1.82 -11.01
N LEU A 23 8.99 2.13 -9.80
CA LEU A 23 10.37 2.47 -9.51
C LEU A 23 10.86 1.65 -8.32
N ARG A 24 12.15 1.33 -8.33
CA ARG A 24 12.89 0.88 -7.17
C ARG A 24 13.98 1.91 -6.91
N LEU A 25 13.97 2.46 -5.71
CA LEU A 25 14.85 3.52 -5.26
C LEU A 25 15.62 3.03 -4.03
N GLU A 26 16.77 3.65 -3.80
CA GLU A 26 17.59 3.45 -2.62
C GLU A 26 17.89 4.82 -2.00
N VAL A 27 17.97 4.87 -0.68
CA VAL A 27 18.30 6.08 0.05
C VAL A 27 19.68 5.87 0.66
N ASP A 28 20.69 6.53 0.09
CA ASP A 28 22.07 6.41 0.50
C ASP A 28 22.31 7.18 1.82
N CYS A 29 21.92 6.55 2.93
CA CYS A 29 22.26 7.01 4.26
C CYS A 29 22.31 5.85 5.25
N TRP A 30 23.01 6.06 6.38
CA TRP A 30 23.22 5.03 7.41
C TRP A 30 21.92 4.37 7.91
N ARG A 31 20.80 5.11 7.90
CA ARG A 31 19.51 4.65 8.41
C ARG A 31 18.81 3.69 7.46
N TRP A 32 19.01 3.88 6.15
CA TRP A 32 18.29 3.20 5.08
C TRP A 32 19.19 2.36 4.18
N ASP A 33 20.46 2.20 4.56
CA ASP A 33 21.41 1.35 3.85
C ASP A 33 20.87 -0.07 3.63
N GLY A 34 20.90 -0.50 2.36
CA GLY A 34 20.36 -1.78 1.91
C GLY A 34 18.83 -1.94 2.02
N VAL A 35 18.07 -0.87 2.27
CA VAL A 35 16.60 -0.90 2.31
C VAL A 35 16.02 -0.33 1.01
N PRO A 36 15.41 -1.18 0.15
CA PRO A 36 14.83 -0.71 -1.10
C PRO A 36 13.48 -0.03 -0.86
N PHE A 37 13.25 1.09 -1.56
CA PHE A 37 11.98 1.81 -1.62
C PHE A 37 11.31 1.53 -2.96
N LEU A 38 10.16 0.86 -2.94
CA LEU A 38 9.42 0.55 -4.15
C LEU A 38 8.21 1.46 -4.25
N LEU A 39 8.09 2.13 -5.39
CA LEU A 39 6.98 3.01 -5.70
C LEU A 39 6.27 2.47 -6.93
N ARG A 40 4.93 2.43 -6.91
CA ARG A 40 4.15 2.23 -8.12
C ARG A 40 2.92 3.10 -8.11
N THR A 41 2.56 3.61 -9.28
CA THR A 41 1.39 4.44 -9.50
C THR A 41 0.83 4.14 -10.87
N GLY A 42 -0.49 4.24 -11.05
CA GLY A 42 -1.10 4.04 -12.34
C GLY A 42 -2.57 4.37 -12.39
N LYS A 43 -3.09 4.46 -13.62
CA LYS A 43 -4.50 4.67 -13.92
C LYS A 43 -5.17 3.32 -14.22
N CYS A 44 -6.47 3.24 -13.97
CA CYS A 44 -7.27 2.03 -14.19
C CYS A 44 -6.65 0.77 -13.56
N MET A 45 -6.03 0.92 -12.39
CA MET A 45 -5.54 -0.22 -11.62
C MET A 45 -6.70 -0.95 -10.94
N ALA A 46 -6.44 -2.13 -10.38
CA ALA A 46 -7.45 -2.98 -9.74
C ALA A 46 -8.27 -2.25 -8.66
N VAL A 47 -7.64 -1.37 -7.89
CA VAL A 47 -8.29 -0.59 -6.82
C VAL A 47 -7.73 0.83 -6.77
N THR A 48 -8.54 1.76 -6.28
CA THR A 48 -8.07 3.10 -5.88
C THR A 48 -7.56 3.03 -4.44
N ALA A 49 -6.26 3.26 -4.25
CA ALA A 49 -5.66 3.35 -2.93
C ALA A 49 -4.37 4.18 -2.97
N THR A 50 -4.15 4.95 -1.90
CA THR A 50 -2.83 5.52 -1.59
C THR A 50 -2.37 4.84 -0.31
N GLU A 51 -1.32 4.02 -0.39
CA GLU A 51 -0.91 3.17 0.72
C GLU A 51 0.62 3.03 0.80
N VAL A 52 1.14 3.09 2.02
CA VAL A 52 2.54 2.82 2.35
C VAL A 52 2.59 1.53 3.16
N LEU A 53 3.36 0.54 2.69
CA LEU A 53 3.62 -0.70 3.40
C LEU A 53 5.09 -0.81 3.76
N VAL A 54 5.38 -0.90 5.06
CA VAL A 54 6.73 -1.15 5.58
C VAL A 54 6.81 -2.60 6.02
N LYS A 55 7.53 -3.44 5.27
CA LYS A 55 7.80 -4.84 5.64
C LYS A 55 9.03 -4.90 6.56
N LEU A 56 8.87 -5.47 7.74
CA LEU A 56 9.97 -5.70 8.68
C LEU A 56 10.81 -6.90 8.27
N LYS A 57 12.09 -6.94 8.65
CA LYS A 57 12.94 -8.12 8.46
C LYS A 57 12.36 -9.30 9.29
N GLN A 58 12.50 -10.51 8.77
CA GLN A 58 12.09 -11.70 9.51
C GLN A 58 12.94 -11.86 10.77
N PRO A 59 12.34 -12.28 11.90
CA PRO A 59 13.12 -12.62 13.08
C PRO A 59 14.06 -13.79 12.78
N PRO A 60 15.26 -13.84 13.38
CA PRO A 60 16.25 -14.89 13.13
C PRO A 60 15.75 -16.29 13.54
N LEU A 61 14.85 -16.36 14.53
CA LEU A 61 14.27 -17.61 15.04
C LEU A 61 13.01 -17.98 14.25
N ARG A 62 13.18 -18.82 13.21
CA ARG A 62 12.09 -19.32 12.36
C ARG A 62 11.38 -20.53 13.00
N ARG A 63 10.56 -20.29 14.01
CA ARG A 63 9.71 -21.35 14.62
C ARG A 63 8.34 -21.51 13.95
N PHE A 64 7.94 -20.54 13.13
CA PHE A 64 6.63 -20.47 12.47
C PHE A 64 6.80 -20.13 10.98
N PRO A 65 5.82 -20.46 10.12
CA PRO A 65 5.89 -20.18 8.69
C PRO A 65 6.17 -18.70 8.38
N ASN A 66 6.93 -18.51 7.30
CA ASN A 66 7.61 -17.27 6.91
C ASN A 66 6.66 -16.16 6.46
N GLN A 67 6.14 -15.36 7.38
CA GLN A 67 5.54 -14.07 7.05
C GLN A 67 6.20 -12.95 7.82
N ASN A 68 6.63 -11.92 7.09
CA ASN A 68 7.20 -10.71 7.66
C ASN A 68 6.09 -9.91 8.34
N ASN A 69 6.36 -9.41 9.54
CA ASN A 69 5.52 -8.38 10.15
C ASN A 69 5.57 -7.11 9.29
N TYR A 70 4.51 -6.31 9.31
CA TYR A 70 4.47 -5.07 8.53
C TYR A 70 3.68 -3.97 9.22
N PHE A 71 4.02 -2.72 8.91
CA PHE A 71 3.18 -1.56 9.17
C PHE A 71 2.53 -1.12 7.87
N ARG A 72 1.22 -0.90 7.90
CA ARG A 72 0.45 -0.44 6.74
C ARG A 72 -0.25 0.87 7.07
N LEU A 73 0.04 1.89 6.27
CA LEU A 73 -0.57 3.21 6.37
C LEU A 73 -1.34 3.45 5.07
N ARG A 74 -2.66 3.32 5.11
CA ARG A 74 -3.53 3.72 4.01
C ARG A 74 -3.93 5.17 4.22
N LEU A 75 -3.67 6.01 3.23
CA LEU A 75 -3.92 7.46 3.24
C LEU A 75 -5.20 7.84 2.48
N GLY A 76 -5.72 6.94 1.64
CA GLY A 76 -6.97 7.16 0.94
C GLY A 76 -7.42 5.92 0.16
N PRO A 77 -8.73 5.81 -0.16
CA PRO A 77 -9.80 6.76 0.17
C PRO A 77 -10.18 6.77 1.66
N ASP A 78 -9.94 5.67 2.36
CA ASP A 78 -10.06 5.49 3.81
C ASP A 78 -8.68 5.62 4.48
N LEU A 79 -8.61 6.33 5.61
CA LEU A 79 -7.39 6.39 6.42
C LEU A 79 -7.35 5.17 7.33
N SER A 80 -6.26 4.40 7.28
CA SER A 80 -6.02 3.37 8.29
C SER A 80 -4.55 3.19 8.63
N ILE A 81 -4.29 2.84 9.89
CA ILE A 81 -2.97 2.50 10.40
C ILE A 81 -3.05 1.12 11.02
N ASN A 82 -2.31 0.16 10.44
CA ASN A 82 -2.39 -1.25 10.81
C ASN A 82 -1.01 -1.87 11.07
N LEU A 83 -0.96 -2.83 11.98
CA LEU A 83 0.18 -3.71 12.23
C LEU A 83 -0.19 -5.15 11.85
N GLY A 84 0.45 -5.67 10.82
CA GLY A 84 0.39 -7.09 10.47
C GLY A 84 1.42 -7.89 11.26
N ALA A 85 0.98 -8.95 11.93
CA ALA A 85 1.85 -9.82 12.71
C ALA A 85 1.39 -11.28 12.67
N GLN A 86 2.27 -12.19 13.09
CA GLN A 86 1.92 -13.59 13.37
C GLN A 86 1.64 -13.76 14.86
N ILE A 87 0.52 -14.41 15.20
CA ILE A 87 0.24 -14.85 16.57
C ILE A 87 0.04 -16.36 16.62
N LYS A 88 0.19 -16.96 17.81
CA LYS A 88 -0.18 -18.37 18.00
C LYS A 88 -1.68 -18.52 17.79
N ARG A 89 -2.09 -19.48 16.97
CA ARG A 89 -3.49 -19.90 16.86
C ARG A 89 -3.95 -20.44 18.23
N PRO A 90 -5.08 -19.97 18.78
CA PRO A 90 -5.66 -20.59 19.97
C PRO A 90 -5.88 -22.09 19.77
N GLY A 91 -5.46 -22.90 20.74
CA GLY A 91 -5.51 -24.36 20.67
C GLY A 91 -4.24 -25.05 21.17
N ALA A 92 -4.29 -26.38 21.18
CA ALA A 92 -3.17 -27.24 21.57
C ALA A 92 -2.04 -27.25 20.52
N GLU A 93 -2.38 -27.01 19.25
CA GLU A 93 -1.42 -27.01 18.15
C GLU A 93 -0.48 -25.80 18.21
N MET A 94 0.79 -26.03 17.85
CA MET A 94 1.81 -24.98 17.74
C MET A 94 1.85 -24.41 16.32
N VAL A 95 0.73 -23.83 15.90
CA VAL A 95 0.56 -23.23 14.57
C VAL A 95 0.36 -21.72 14.72
N SER A 96 0.98 -20.92 13.84
CA SER A 96 0.74 -19.48 13.79
C SER A 96 -0.41 -19.13 12.86
N MET A 97 -1.02 -17.96 13.08
CA MET A 97 -1.96 -17.36 12.16
C MET A 97 -1.63 -15.87 11.96
N PRO A 98 -1.78 -15.34 10.73
CA PRO A 98 -1.67 -13.92 10.49
C PRO A 98 -2.82 -13.17 11.16
N VAL A 99 -2.50 -12.05 11.79
CA VAL A 99 -3.47 -11.07 12.26
C VAL A 99 -3.05 -9.68 11.84
N GLU A 100 -4.04 -8.81 11.66
CA GLU A 100 -3.83 -7.40 11.42
C GLU A 100 -4.52 -6.61 12.52
N LEU A 101 -3.74 -5.88 13.31
CA LEU A 101 -4.23 -5.02 14.37
C LEU A 101 -4.44 -3.62 13.79
N SER A 102 -5.67 -3.12 13.83
CA SER A 102 -6.01 -1.76 13.38
C SER A 102 -5.95 -0.81 14.57
N ALA A 103 -5.09 0.21 14.49
CA ALA A 103 -4.99 1.26 15.50
C ALA A 103 -5.89 2.45 15.16
N VAL A 104 -6.05 2.75 13.88
CA VAL A 104 -6.87 3.86 13.37
C VAL A 104 -7.61 3.38 12.13
N GLN A 105 -8.90 3.72 12.04
CA GLN A 105 -9.71 3.53 10.85
C GLN A 105 -10.71 4.69 10.76
N LEU A 106 -10.51 5.59 9.79
CA LEU A 106 -11.36 6.76 9.58
C LEU A 106 -11.87 6.80 8.15
N ASP A 107 -13.16 7.08 8.01
CA ASP A 107 -13.76 7.40 6.72
C ASP A 107 -13.54 8.89 6.43
N LEU A 108 -12.73 9.19 5.41
CA LEU A 108 -12.40 10.55 4.99
C LEU A 108 -13.39 11.10 3.95
N SER A 109 -14.44 10.37 3.59
CA SER A 109 -15.42 10.81 2.59
C SER A 109 -16.16 12.10 2.97
N ALA A 110 -16.21 12.43 4.27
CA ALA A 110 -16.86 13.62 4.80
C ALA A 110 -15.89 14.75 5.22
N GLU A 111 -14.57 14.60 5.02
CA GLU A 111 -13.60 15.65 5.36
C GLU A 111 -13.67 16.86 4.41
N LEU A 112 -13.24 18.04 4.91
CA LEU A 112 -13.07 19.27 4.12
C LEU A 112 -12.33 18.99 2.82
N MET A 113 -12.77 19.62 1.73
CA MET A 113 -12.16 19.41 0.42
C MET A 113 -10.67 19.83 0.50
N PRO A 114 -9.71 19.02 0.00
CA PRO A 114 -8.27 19.29 0.16
C PRO A 114 -7.84 20.73 -0.21
N TYR A 115 -8.52 21.35 -1.17
CA TYR A 115 -8.25 22.72 -1.59
C TYR A 115 -8.70 23.77 -0.57
N GLU A 116 -9.83 23.59 0.13
CA GLU A 116 -10.28 24.52 1.16
C GLU A 116 -9.28 24.61 2.30
N ARG A 117 -8.72 23.46 2.69
CA ARG A 117 -7.65 23.38 3.69
C ARG A 117 -6.39 24.09 3.22
N LEU A 118 -5.89 23.77 2.02
CA LEU A 118 -4.67 24.40 1.48
C LEU A 118 -4.80 25.92 1.37
N LEU A 119 -5.96 26.43 0.94
CA LEU A 119 -6.21 27.87 0.86
C LEU A 119 -6.28 28.51 2.24
N THR A 120 -6.93 27.84 3.21
CA THR A 120 -7.00 28.32 4.60
C THR A 120 -5.60 28.41 5.23
N ASP A 121 -4.77 27.39 5.03
CA ASP A 121 -3.41 27.33 5.56
C ASP A 121 -2.54 28.42 4.92
N ALA A 122 -2.66 28.65 3.61
CA ALA A 122 -1.99 29.75 2.91
C ALA A 122 -2.39 31.13 3.47
N MET A 123 -3.69 31.35 3.72
CA MET A 123 -4.18 32.60 4.31
C MET A 123 -3.68 32.82 5.75
N ARG A 124 -3.44 31.74 6.49
CA ARG A 124 -2.88 31.77 7.85
C ARG A 124 -1.35 31.85 7.89
N GLY A 125 -0.68 31.74 6.74
CA GLY A 125 0.78 31.65 6.67
C GLY A 125 1.32 30.32 7.21
N ASP A 126 0.50 29.28 7.32
CA ASP A 126 0.94 27.94 7.70
C ASP A 126 1.50 27.22 6.47
N THR A 127 2.81 26.97 6.48
CA THR A 127 3.53 26.37 5.35
C THR A 127 3.66 24.85 5.46
N LEU A 128 3.07 24.19 6.46
CA LEU A 128 3.29 22.76 6.74
C LEU A 128 2.91 21.83 5.58
N LEU A 129 1.88 22.18 4.80
CA LEU A 129 1.41 21.40 3.64
C LEU A 129 2.03 21.84 2.30
N PHE A 130 2.91 22.85 2.33
CA PHE A 130 3.58 23.34 1.13
C PHE A 130 4.97 22.74 1.03
N VAL A 131 5.28 22.17 -0.14
CA VAL A 131 6.59 21.60 -0.41
C VAL A 131 7.61 22.73 -0.55
N ARG A 132 8.74 22.59 0.13
CA ARG A 132 9.86 23.54 0.04
C ARG A 132 10.57 23.43 -1.31
N GLN A 133 11.17 24.52 -1.76
CA GLN A 133 11.88 24.60 -3.05
C GLN A 133 12.99 23.54 -3.17
N ASP A 134 13.82 23.36 -2.14
CA ASP A 134 14.91 22.37 -2.13
C ASP A 134 14.39 20.93 -2.31
N ALA A 135 13.25 20.61 -1.70
CA ALA A 135 12.60 19.32 -1.89
C ALA A 135 12.05 19.13 -3.31
N VAL A 136 11.54 20.21 -3.94
CA VAL A 136 11.08 20.19 -5.34
C VAL A 136 12.25 19.98 -6.29
N GLU A 137 13.36 20.70 -6.11
CA GLU A 137 14.57 20.54 -6.93
C GLU A 137 15.17 19.13 -6.81
N ALA A 138 15.21 18.57 -5.60
CA ALA A 138 15.64 17.20 -5.38
C ALA A 138 14.72 16.18 -6.05
N ALA A 139 13.40 16.37 -6.00
CA ALA A 139 12.44 15.50 -6.68
C ALA A 139 12.64 15.53 -8.20
N TRP A 140 12.85 16.72 -8.78
CA TRP A 140 13.18 16.88 -10.21
C TRP A 140 14.47 16.16 -10.58
N ALA A 141 15.55 16.33 -9.81
CA ALA A 141 16.81 15.64 -10.07
C ALA A 141 16.69 14.11 -10.09
N ILE A 142 15.75 13.54 -9.33
CA ILE A 142 15.48 12.10 -9.31
C ILE A 142 14.71 11.66 -10.57
N VAL A 143 13.71 12.44 -11.02
CA VAL A 143 12.83 12.03 -12.13
C VAL A 143 13.34 12.46 -13.50
N ASP A 144 14.10 13.55 -13.60
CA ASP A 144 14.60 14.08 -14.88
C ASP A 144 15.29 13.03 -15.76
N PRO A 145 16.18 12.16 -15.25
CA PRO A 145 16.85 11.17 -16.09
C PRO A 145 15.92 10.14 -16.75
N ILE A 146 14.74 9.92 -16.16
CA ILE A 146 13.75 8.95 -16.64
C ILE A 146 12.61 9.60 -17.43
N LEU A 147 12.58 10.94 -17.51
CA LEU A 147 11.62 11.69 -18.32
C LEU A 147 12.13 11.83 -19.76
N GLY A 148 11.23 11.69 -20.74
CA GLY A 148 11.49 12.04 -22.15
C GLY A 148 12.46 11.15 -22.95
N SER A 149 13.09 10.17 -22.31
CA SER A 149 14.03 9.23 -22.93
C SER A 149 13.35 7.88 -23.22
N ASP A 150 13.73 7.16 -24.29
CA ASP A 150 13.35 5.75 -24.53
C ASP A 150 14.02 4.80 -23.49
N THR A 151 14.26 5.28 -22.27
CA THR A 151 14.97 4.59 -21.16
C THR A 151 14.28 3.29 -20.77
N THR A 152 12.96 3.23 -20.94
CA THR A 152 12.20 1.99 -20.72
C THR A 152 11.18 1.81 -21.84
N PRO A 153 11.10 0.60 -22.44
CA PRO A 153 10.06 0.30 -23.41
C PRO A 153 8.66 0.53 -22.84
N LEU A 154 7.74 0.99 -23.69
CA LEU A 154 6.35 1.14 -23.29
C LEU A 154 5.68 -0.23 -23.20
N TYR A 155 5.29 -0.62 -21.98
CA TYR A 155 4.54 -1.86 -21.73
C TYR A 155 3.04 -1.59 -21.63
N PHE A 156 2.22 -2.52 -22.11
CA PHE A 156 0.76 -2.45 -22.02
C PHE A 156 0.25 -3.31 -20.87
N TYR A 157 -0.90 -2.93 -20.29
CA TYR A 157 -1.55 -3.73 -19.25
C TYR A 157 -3.08 -3.64 -19.34
N PRO A 158 -3.81 -4.72 -19.05
CA PRO A 158 -5.27 -4.68 -19.04
C PRO A 158 -5.81 -3.79 -17.92
N ARG A 159 -6.97 -3.16 -18.16
CA ARG A 159 -7.65 -2.36 -17.12
C ARG A 159 -8.08 -3.25 -15.95
N GLY A 160 -8.00 -2.72 -14.72
CA GLY A 160 -8.33 -3.45 -13.51
C GLY A 160 -7.24 -4.42 -13.04
N THR A 161 -6.05 -4.40 -13.65
CA THR A 161 -4.88 -5.18 -13.20
C THR A 161 -3.93 -4.32 -12.36
N TRP A 162 -2.84 -4.91 -11.88
CA TRP A 162 -1.84 -4.23 -11.04
C TRP A 162 -0.69 -3.60 -11.84
N GLY A 163 -0.86 -3.45 -13.15
CA GLY A 163 0.15 -2.95 -14.06
C GLY A 163 0.75 -4.06 -14.93
N PRO A 164 1.79 -3.73 -15.72
CA PRO A 164 2.46 -4.68 -16.60
C PRO A 164 3.29 -5.71 -15.79
N PRO A 165 3.37 -6.99 -16.22
CA PRO A 165 4.15 -8.02 -15.54
C PRO A 165 5.63 -7.66 -15.35
N GLU A 166 6.19 -6.82 -16.24
CA GLU A 166 7.57 -6.36 -16.17
C GLU A 166 7.88 -5.61 -14.88
N ALA A 167 6.88 -4.95 -14.27
CA ALA A 167 7.01 -4.25 -13.01
C ALA A 167 7.22 -5.20 -11.82
N ASP A 168 6.78 -6.47 -11.91
CA ASP A 168 6.93 -7.45 -10.83
C ASP A 168 8.40 -7.80 -10.56
N ARG A 169 9.25 -7.67 -11.59
CA ARG A 169 10.71 -7.88 -11.47
C ARG A 169 11.35 -6.95 -10.45
N LEU A 170 10.83 -5.74 -10.26
CA LEU A 170 11.36 -4.77 -9.29
C LEU A 170 11.22 -5.24 -7.84
N ALA A 171 10.25 -6.13 -7.56
CA ALA A 171 9.92 -6.59 -6.22
C ALA A 171 10.18 -8.09 -6.00
N ALA A 172 10.71 -8.81 -6.99
CA ALA A 172 10.82 -10.26 -6.96
C ALA A 172 11.69 -10.77 -5.81
N ASP A 173 12.78 -10.08 -5.49
CA ASP A 173 13.74 -10.39 -4.43
C ASP A 173 13.19 -10.15 -3.02
N ILE A 174 12.15 -9.33 -2.88
CA ILE A 174 11.54 -8.95 -1.58
C ILE A 174 10.14 -9.53 -1.35
N GLY A 175 9.81 -10.60 -2.08
CA GLY A 175 8.54 -11.32 -1.95
C GLY A 175 7.36 -10.62 -2.64
N GLY A 176 7.64 -9.82 -3.67
CA GLY A 176 6.63 -9.23 -4.55
C GLY A 176 5.92 -7.99 -4.00
N TRP A 177 5.15 -7.36 -4.89
CA TRP A 177 4.32 -6.20 -4.59
C TRP A 177 3.20 -6.54 -3.61
N HIS A 178 2.95 -5.61 -2.69
CA HIS A 178 1.70 -5.63 -1.93
C HIS A 178 0.58 -5.03 -2.77
N ASN A 179 -0.50 -5.78 -2.95
CA ASN A 179 -1.71 -5.36 -3.66
C ASN A 179 -2.78 -4.94 -2.64
N PRO A 180 -3.05 -3.62 -2.50
CA PRO A 180 -4.11 -3.13 -1.64
C PRO A 180 -5.46 -3.81 -1.92
N LYS A 181 -6.24 -4.00 -0.86
CA LYS A 181 -7.61 -4.49 -0.96
C LYS A 181 -8.58 -3.31 -1.12
N PRO A 182 -9.74 -3.50 -1.77
CA PRO A 182 -10.81 -2.52 -1.74
C PRO A 182 -11.13 -2.14 -0.28
N SER A 183 -11.44 -0.86 -0.06
CA SER A 183 -11.95 -0.40 1.24
C SER A 183 -13.19 -1.22 1.60
N ALA A 184 -13.26 -1.74 2.83
CA ALA A 184 -14.47 -2.40 3.31
C ALA A 184 -15.56 -1.32 3.45
N GLN A 185 -16.46 -1.21 2.46
CA GLN A 185 -17.61 -0.34 2.58
C GLN A 185 -18.50 -0.83 3.73
N GLY A 186 -18.66 -0.01 4.77
CA GLY A 186 -19.81 -0.02 5.68
C GLY A 186 -20.22 -1.34 6.32
N GLY A 187 -19.30 -2.27 6.58
CA GLY A 187 -19.57 -3.44 7.41
C GLY A 187 -19.22 -3.13 8.85
N THR A 188 -20.22 -2.85 9.69
CA THR A 188 -20.05 -2.86 11.15
C THR A 188 -19.35 -4.16 11.53
N SER A 189 -18.08 -4.08 11.90
CA SER A 189 -17.36 -5.20 12.50
C SER A 189 -17.91 -5.35 13.91
N HIS A 190 -19.07 -6.00 14.02
CA HIS A 190 -19.58 -6.47 15.28
C HIS A 190 -18.63 -7.59 15.72
N PHE A 191 -17.66 -7.26 16.56
CA PHE A 191 -16.88 -8.26 17.29
C PHE A 191 -17.83 -8.96 18.27
N MET A 192 -18.57 -9.95 17.78
CA MET A 192 -19.29 -10.90 18.61
C MET A 192 -18.29 -11.97 19.04
N TRP A 193 -17.81 -11.89 20.27
CA TRP A 193 -17.25 -13.07 20.92
C TRP A 193 -18.39 -14.07 21.11
N ARG A 194 -18.49 -15.08 20.23
CA ARG A 194 -19.24 -16.30 20.55
C ARG A 194 -18.29 -17.21 21.32
N TYR A 195 -18.47 -17.23 22.63
CA TYR A 195 -17.98 -18.30 23.48
C TYR A 195 -18.99 -19.44 23.32
N ASP A 196 -18.58 -20.55 22.70
CA ASP A 196 -19.35 -21.80 22.78
C ASP A 196 -19.02 -22.42 24.14
N GLU A 197 -19.97 -22.32 25.07
CA GLU A 197 -19.96 -23.17 26.26
C GLU A 197 -20.26 -24.60 25.83
N HIS A 198 -19.21 -25.39 25.62
CA HIS A 198 -19.35 -26.84 25.71
C HIS A 198 -19.44 -27.21 27.19
N GLU A 199 -20.67 -27.46 27.65
CA GLU A 199 -20.93 -28.14 28.92
C GLU A 199 -20.29 -29.53 28.91
N ASP A 200 -19.17 -29.67 29.60
CA ASP A 200 -18.65 -30.94 30.09
C ASP A 200 -19.58 -31.46 31.20
N THR A 201 -20.59 -32.25 30.82
CA THR A 201 -21.31 -33.09 31.78
C THR A 201 -20.47 -34.33 32.08
N LEU A 202 -19.58 -34.17 33.07
CA LEU A 202 -18.92 -35.26 33.76
C LEU A 202 -19.96 -36.17 34.44
N LYS A 203 -19.92 -37.45 34.07
CA LYS A 203 -20.53 -38.54 34.84
C LYS A 203 -19.91 -38.64 36.24
N ALA A 204 -20.74 -38.55 37.26
CA ALA A 204 -20.57 -39.19 38.56
C ALA A 204 -21.96 -39.76 38.91
N GLY A 205 -22.16 -41.05 39.13
CA GLY A 205 -21.56 -41.83 40.20
C GLY A 205 -22.52 -41.82 41.39
N GLY A 206 -23.48 -42.75 41.39
CA GLY A 206 -24.52 -42.94 42.42
C GLY A 206 -25.46 -44.07 42.02
#